data_AF-A0AAU5LHH1-F1
#
_entry.id   AF-A0AAU5LHH1-F1
#
_cell.length_a   1.000
_cell.length_b   1.000
_cell.length_c   1.000
_cell.angle_alpha   90.00
_cell.angle_beta   90.00
_cell.angle_gamma   90.00
#
_symmetry.space_group_name_H-M   'P 1'
#
loop_
_entity.id
_entity.type
_entity.pdbx_description
1 polymer ?
#
loop_
_entity_poly.entity_id
_entity_poly.type
_entity_poly.pdbx_seq_one_letter_code
_entity_poly.pdbx_strand_id
1 'polypeptide(L)'
;MTITVTNQKPAVLDPVHTISCKGDYDPLPILGSVVVDPLRTPLNPGATASITDAHGNDIGPDIEQLLMSCLAETVQPSAEQTMKEILGQTLVSYDQGTTLPVGELFAAQAGRAHKLPAPSRTVIYTAHQDVIPAAKALLSGSGDSNEFFAALAYAYHPDTLGFWFQSAAAFDDFKAWLTVQTQAMSAALPVQTVRLLGDFAALPLKGLTESLQLRVDDADGNDEFSFARVIVHMLMLYVEQQRAGAHLQQGVATGCTSGVLAFTIGELFCPRSLVLVNVEAHARARANKITAEWMIINQALAAPVKVVSNQALSKLTTLQRATARAKVLAGAQQTGWPTGRAARVMFRKQPPSKVDLFAALTRVLKRMGKVNRSQNIFRRSKTTFLKANRRDPDDFNKAGRITSVSYLPDLHLYVDTSGSISEANYQEAVLMLIRIAKKLNVNLYFNSFSSVLSQETLLKVENKSVTHIWREFRRVPKVNGGTDYLQIWRYINASAVRKRRLSLVITDFEWTPPSTREDHPANLYYAPCGAMDWDSMVSNAKQFTRAMQHIDAATAQRLLGMIA
;
A
#
# COMPACT_ATOMS: atom_id res chain seq x y z
N MET A 1 -23.28 4.04 -8.64
CA MET A 1 -24.34 3.60 -9.58
C MET A 1 -25.53 3.27 -8.67
N THR A 2 -26.64 2.72 -9.15
CA THR A 2 -27.60 2.12 -8.20
C THR A 2 -27.77 0.68 -8.63
N ILE A 3 -27.22 -0.25 -7.85
CA ILE A 3 -27.43 -1.69 -8.02
C ILE A 3 -28.64 -2.09 -7.19
N THR A 4 -29.49 -2.97 -7.73
CA THR A 4 -30.61 -3.58 -7.01
C THR A 4 -30.42 -5.08 -6.95
N VAL A 5 -30.39 -5.64 -5.74
CA VAL A 5 -30.32 -7.08 -5.50
C VAL A 5 -31.67 -7.59 -5.02
N THR A 6 -32.20 -8.64 -5.65
CA THR A 6 -33.49 -9.27 -5.29
C THR A 6 -33.37 -10.77 -5.13
N ASN A 7 -34.10 -11.32 -4.15
CA ASN A 7 -34.16 -12.76 -3.83
C ASN A 7 -32.77 -13.42 -3.66
N GLN A 8 -31.74 -12.67 -3.24
CA GLN A 8 -30.41 -13.19 -2.95
C GLN A 8 -30.29 -13.49 -1.44
N LYS A 9 -29.59 -14.57 -1.08
CA LYS A 9 -29.32 -14.97 0.30
C LYS A 9 -28.02 -14.31 0.79
N PRO A 10 -28.05 -13.40 1.78
CA PRO A 10 -26.83 -12.79 2.29
C PRO A 10 -25.80 -13.83 2.72
N ALA A 11 -24.56 -13.70 2.22
CA ALA A 11 -23.51 -14.71 2.39
C ALA A 11 -22.38 -14.23 3.32
N VAL A 12 -21.66 -15.20 3.89
CA VAL A 12 -20.34 -15.00 4.51
C VAL A 12 -19.36 -15.81 3.67
N LEU A 13 -18.37 -15.15 3.09
CA LEU A 13 -17.39 -15.82 2.24
C LEU A 13 -16.33 -16.49 3.10
N ASP A 14 -15.92 -17.70 2.72
CA ASP A 14 -14.87 -18.47 3.41
C ASP A 14 -13.62 -18.54 2.50
N PRO A 15 -12.44 -18.11 2.96
CA PRO A 15 -11.23 -18.21 2.16
C PRO A 15 -10.68 -19.64 2.03
N VAL A 16 -11.17 -20.61 2.81
CA VAL A 16 -10.70 -22.00 2.68
C VAL A 16 -11.25 -22.61 1.40
N HIS A 17 -10.35 -23.16 0.58
CA HIS A 17 -10.67 -23.80 -0.68
C HIS A 17 -9.78 -25.00 -0.92
N THR A 18 -10.20 -25.89 -1.81
CA THR A 18 -9.42 -27.09 -2.19
C THR A 18 -9.17 -27.11 -3.70
N ILE A 19 -8.36 -26.16 -4.19
CA ILE A 19 -7.83 -26.25 -5.56
C ILE A 19 -7.01 -27.54 -5.69
N SER A 20 -7.29 -28.33 -6.72
CA SER A 20 -6.59 -29.58 -6.99
C SER A 20 -5.11 -29.34 -7.34
N CYS A 21 -4.23 -30.18 -6.78
CA CYS A 21 -2.83 -30.29 -7.23
C CYS A 21 -2.65 -31.20 -8.46
N LYS A 22 -3.74 -31.83 -8.93
CA LYS A 22 -3.81 -32.69 -10.12
C LYS A 22 -4.36 -31.97 -11.35
N GLY A 23 -3.94 -32.38 -12.54
CA GLY A 23 -4.36 -31.81 -13.84
C GLY A 23 -3.93 -30.36 -14.07
N ASP A 24 -4.52 -29.74 -15.09
CA ASP A 24 -4.25 -28.34 -15.45
C ASP A 24 -4.59 -27.39 -14.31
N TYR A 25 -3.80 -26.33 -14.17
CA TYR A 25 -4.03 -25.32 -13.14
C TYR A 25 -4.96 -24.23 -13.65
N ASP A 26 -6.23 -24.33 -13.25
CA ASP A 26 -7.23 -23.28 -13.48
C ASP A 26 -7.87 -22.86 -12.14
N PRO A 27 -7.49 -21.70 -11.58
CA PRO A 27 -8.06 -21.21 -10.33
C PRO A 27 -9.44 -20.55 -10.50
N LEU A 28 -9.85 -20.17 -11.71
CA LEU A 28 -11.06 -19.37 -11.93
C LEU A 28 -12.35 -20.08 -11.51
N PRO A 29 -12.58 -21.38 -11.81
CA PRO A 29 -13.78 -22.08 -11.34
C PRO A 29 -13.90 -22.11 -9.82
N ILE A 30 -12.76 -22.25 -9.11
CA ILE A 30 -12.75 -22.27 -7.66
C ILE A 30 -12.98 -20.87 -7.10
N LEU A 31 -12.41 -19.82 -7.71
CA LEU A 31 -12.73 -18.43 -7.40
C LEU A 31 -14.22 -18.14 -7.59
N GLY A 32 -14.82 -18.62 -8.69
CA GLY A 32 -16.25 -18.57 -8.94
C GLY A 32 -17.05 -19.19 -7.79
N SER A 33 -16.71 -20.41 -7.40
CA SER A 33 -17.40 -21.13 -6.31
C SER A 33 -17.28 -20.48 -4.93
N VAL A 34 -16.12 -19.86 -4.63
CA VAL A 34 -15.82 -19.29 -3.31
C VAL A 34 -16.34 -17.86 -3.19
N VAL A 35 -16.29 -17.08 -4.28
CA VAL A 35 -16.58 -15.64 -4.22
C VAL A 35 -17.87 -15.29 -4.97
N VAL A 36 -18.09 -15.82 -6.18
CA VAL A 36 -19.17 -15.37 -7.08
C VAL A 36 -20.49 -16.12 -6.83
N ASP A 37 -20.45 -17.44 -6.73
CA ASP A 37 -21.63 -18.28 -6.52
C ASP A 37 -22.42 -17.93 -5.23
N PRO A 38 -21.75 -17.60 -4.10
CA PRO A 38 -22.47 -17.11 -2.93
C PRO A 38 -23.27 -15.82 -3.19
N LEU A 39 -22.79 -14.94 -4.08
CA LEU A 39 -23.50 -13.69 -4.44
C LEU A 39 -24.71 -13.95 -5.32
N ARG A 40 -24.79 -15.12 -5.97
CA ARG A 40 -25.90 -15.55 -6.83
C ARG A 40 -26.86 -16.52 -6.15
N THR A 41 -26.54 -16.96 -4.93
CA THR A 41 -27.34 -17.95 -4.20
C THR A 41 -28.70 -17.34 -3.83
N PRO A 42 -29.83 -17.95 -4.24
CA PRO A 42 -31.13 -17.39 -3.97
C PRO A 42 -31.58 -17.58 -2.51
N LEU A 43 -32.37 -16.65 -2.00
CA LEU A 43 -33.01 -16.74 -0.68
C LEU A 43 -34.07 -17.82 -0.66
N ASN A 44 -34.93 -17.85 -1.68
CA ASN A 44 -35.87 -18.93 -1.93
C ASN A 44 -35.35 -19.84 -3.07
N PRO A 45 -35.03 -21.12 -2.83
CA PRO A 45 -34.54 -22.03 -3.86
C PRO A 45 -35.46 -22.19 -5.10
N GLY A 46 -36.75 -21.90 -4.95
CA GLY A 46 -37.73 -21.95 -6.05
C GLY A 46 -37.74 -20.73 -6.98
N ALA A 47 -36.91 -19.71 -6.72
CA ALA A 47 -36.82 -18.50 -7.54
C ALA A 47 -35.35 -18.09 -7.72
N THR A 48 -35.02 -17.42 -8.83
CA THR A 48 -33.64 -16.95 -9.09
C THR A 48 -33.32 -15.70 -8.28
N ALA A 49 -32.06 -15.54 -7.89
CA ALA A 49 -31.55 -14.24 -7.47
C ALA A 49 -31.36 -13.37 -8.72
N SER A 50 -31.62 -12.06 -8.60
CA SER A 50 -31.39 -11.11 -9.68
C SER A 50 -30.62 -9.90 -9.18
N ILE A 51 -29.64 -9.45 -9.98
CA ILE A 51 -28.77 -8.32 -9.70
C ILE A 51 -28.84 -7.40 -10.90
N THR A 52 -29.51 -6.25 -10.75
CA THR A 52 -29.74 -5.32 -11.86
C THR A 52 -29.07 -3.98 -11.64
N ASP A 53 -28.67 -3.34 -12.74
CA ASP A 53 -28.21 -1.95 -12.74
C ASP A 53 -29.37 -0.95 -12.64
N ALA A 54 -29.05 0.35 -12.64
CA ALA A 54 -30.04 1.42 -12.55
C ALA A 54 -31.00 1.50 -13.75
N HIS A 55 -30.70 0.82 -14.85
CA HIS A 55 -31.53 0.74 -16.06
C HIS A 55 -32.34 -0.57 -16.11
N GLY A 56 -32.21 -1.44 -15.09
CA GLY A 56 -32.89 -2.73 -15.04
C GLY A 56 -32.18 -3.84 -15.83
N ASN A 57 -30.96 -3.60 -16.32
CA ASN A 57 -30.17 -4.64 -17.00
C ASN A 57 -29.65 -5.64 -15.98
N ASP A 58 -29.81 -6.94 -16.25
CA ASP A 58 -29.22 -8.00 -15.43
C ASP A 58 -27.70 -8.01 -15.62
N ILE A 59 -26.98 -7.70 -14.56
CA ILE A 59 -25.50 -7.74 -14.52
C ILE A 59 -25.01 -8.99 -13.77
N GLY A 60 -25.93 -9.87 -13.36
CA GLY A 60 -25.64 -11.14 -12.72
C GLY A 60 -24.57 -11.96 -13.46
N PRO A 61 -24.66 -12.15 -14.79
CA PRO A 61 -23.67 -12.88 -15.57
C PRO A 61 -22.26 -12.27 -15.55
N ASP A 62 -22.14 -10.95 -15.45
CA ASP A 62 -20.88 -10.22 -15.62
C ASP A 62 -20.05 -10.09 -14.33
N ILE A 63 -20.55 -10.57 -13.18
CA ILE A 63 -19.90 -10.41 -11.86
C ILE A 63 -18.47 -10.97 -11.85
N GLU A 64 -18.23 -12.09 -12.52
CA GLU A 64 -16.88 -12.69 -12.56
C GLU A 64 -15.89 -11.79 -13.32
N GLN A 65 -16.29 -11.28 -14.49
CA GLN A 65 -15.47 -10.33 -15.26
C GLN A 65 -15.27 -9.01 -14.49
N LEU A 66 -16.29 -8.54 -13.79
CA LEU A 66 -16.22 -7.37 -12.93
C LEU A 66 -15.22 -7.56 -11.78
N LEU A 67 -15.26 -8.73 -11.13
CA LEU A 67 -14.31 -9.11 -10.09
C LEU A 67 -12.88 -9.15 -10.65
N MET A 68 -12.66 -9.83 -11.78
CA MET A 68 -11.35 -9.87 -12.45
C MET A 68 -10.84 -8.47 -12.82
N SER A 69 -11.73 -7.56 -13.20
CA SER A 69 -11.37 -6.16 -13.48
C SER A 69 -10.89 -5.41 -12.22
N CYS A 70 -11.37 -5.79 -11.03
CA CYS A 70 -10.89 -5.26 -9.76
C CYS A 70 -9.54 -5.87 -9.33
N LEU A 71 -9.21 -7.07 -9.81
CA LEU A 71 -7.97 -7.77 -9.50
C LEU A 71 -6.82 -7.47 -10.49
N ALA A 72 -7.07 -6.62 -11.48
CA ALA A 72 -6.05 -6.18 -12.42
C ALA A 72 -4.88 -5.47 -11.72
N GLU A 73 -3.72 -5.38 -12.39
CA GLU A 73 -2.53 -4.70 -11.86
C GLU A 73 -2.79 -3.23 -11.51
N THR A 74 -3.64 -2.57 -12.30
CA THR A 74 -4.04 -1.17 -12.09
C THR A 74 -5.49 -1.10 -11.63
N VAL A 75 -5.78 -0.15 -10.75
CA VAL A 75 -7.12 0.01 -10.21
C VAL A 75 -8.11 0.44 -11.30
N GLN A 76 -9.29 -0.18 -11.32
CA GLN A 76 -10.41 0.21 -12.17
C GLN A 76 -11.53 0.83 -11.32
N PRO A 77 -11.62 2.17 -11.17
CA PRO A 77 -12.49 2.80 -10.18
C PRO A 77 -13.99 2.51 -10.37
N SER A 78 -14.44 2.37 -11.62
CA SER A 78 -15.83 2.00 -11.92
C SER A 78 -16.12 0.56 -11.52
N ALA A 79 -15.21 -0.37 -11.82
CA ALA A 79 -15.38 -1.78 -11.46
C ALA A 79 -15.39 -1.94 -9.93
N GLU A 80 -14.43 -1.31 -9.25
CA GLU A 80 -14.33 -1.24 -7.79
C GLU A 80 -15.63 -0.72 -7.15
N GLN A 81 -16.17 0.38 -7.65
CA GLN A 81 -17.40 0.97 -7.12
C GLN A 81 -18.60 0.04 -7.32
N THR A 82 -18.79 -0.50 -8.53
CA THR A 82 -19.90 -1.40 -8.84
C THR A 82 -19.82 -2.67 -8.01
N MET A 83 -18.63 -3.27 -7.89
CA MET A 83 -18.44 -4.49 -7.12
C MET A 83 -18.65 -4.24 -5.62
N LYS A 84 -18.22 -3.10 -5.07
CA LYS A 84 -18.50 -2.71 -3.68
C LYS A 84 -20.00 -2.54 -3.40
N GLU A 85 -20.75 -1.97 -4.35
CA GLU A 85 -22.21 -1.85 -4.25
C GLU A 85 -22.88 -3.23 -4.25
N ILE A 86 -22.41 -4.17 -5.08
CA ILE A 86 -22.90 -5.57 -5.10
C ILE A 86 -22.57 -6.26 -3.76
N LEU A 87 -21.31 -6.23 -3.33
CA LEU A 87 -20.84 -6.86 -2.10
C LEU A 87 -21.56 -6.32 -0.85
N GLY A 88 -21.82 -5.01 -0.80
CA GLY A 88 -22.55 -4.38 0.30
C GLY A 88 -24.01 -4.80 0.43
N GLN A 89 -24.63 -5.28 -0.65
CA GLN A 89 -26.01 -5.79 -0.63
C GLN A 89 -26.09 -7.32 -0.46
N THR A 90 -25.04 -8.04 -0.86
CA THR A 90 -25.03 -9.51 -0.92
C THR A 90 -24.29 -10.19 0.23
N LEU A 91 -23.43 -9.48 0.96
CA LEU A 91 -22.68 -10.04 2.09
C LEU A 91 -23.23 -9.58 3.43
N VAL A 92 -23.19 -10.49 4.43
CA VAL A 92 -23.64 -10.20 5.80
C VAL A 92 -22.78 -9.12 6.46
N SER A 93 -21.46 -9.20 6.26
CA SER A 93 -20.49 -8.32 6.92
C SER A 93 -19.62 -7.63 5.88
N TYR A 94 -20.16 -6.69 5.12
CA TYR A 94 -19.37 -5.85 4.23
C TYR A 94 -19.82 -4.39 4.30
N ASP A 95 -18.89 -3.45 4.24
CA ASP A 95 -19.19 -2.02 4.18
C ASP A 95 -18.91 -1.51 2.76
N GLN A 96 -19.96 -1.21 2.00
CA GLN A 96 -19.83 -0.62 0.67
C GLN A 96 -19.05 0.71 0.66
N GLY A 97 -19.01 1.42 1.79
CA GLY A 97 -18.27 2.67 1.96
C GLY A 97 -16.78 2.48 2.27
N THR A 98 -16.29 1.24 2.31
CA THR A 98 -14.89 0.95 2.63
C THR A 98 -13.93 1.53 1.60
N THR A 99 -12.82 2.09 2.09
CA THR A 99 -11.71 2.54 1.24
C THR A 99 -10.80 1.38 0.82
N LEU A 100 -10.97 0.19 1.38
CA LEU A 100 -10.19 -0.99 0.99
C LEU A 100 -10.50 -1.37 -0.47
N PRO A 101 -9.50 -1.81 -1.26
CA PRO A 101 -9.75 -2.35 -2.60
C PRO A 101 -10.55 -3.66 -2.51
N VAL A 102 -11.31 -4.00 -3.55
CA VAL A 102 -12.04 -5.27 -3.63
C VAL A 102 -11.11 -6.47 -3.52
N GLY A 103 -9.85 -6.33 -3.97
CA GLY A 103 -8.82 -7.35 -3.77
C GLY A 103 -8.60 -7.74 -2.30
N GLU A 104 -8.90 -6.87 -1.32
CA GLU A 104 -8.80 -7.12 0.12
C GLU A 104 -10.17 -7.49 0.76
N LEU A 105 -11.08 -8.08 -0.03
CA LEU A 105 -12.44 -8.45 0.37
C LEU A 105 -12.53 -9.15 1.73
N PHE A 106 -11.70 -10.18 1.95
CA PHE A 106 -11.74 -10.94 3.20
C PHE A 106 -11.34 -10.09 4.40
N ALA A 107 -10.38 -9.17 4.25
CA ALA A 107 -10.00 -8.24 5.30
C ALA A 107 -11.13 -7.25 5.62
N ALA A 108 -11.80 -6.73 4.59
CA ALA A 108 -12.98 -5.90 4.76
C ALA A 108 -14.13 -6.64 5.47
N GLN A 109 -14.35 -7.92 5.10
CA GLN A 109 -15.35 -8.76 5.72
C GLN A 109 -15.05 -9.03 7.20
N ALA A 110 -13.82 -9.46 7.49
CA ALA A 110 -13.37 -9.75 8.85
C ALA A 110 -13.44 -8.51 9.75
N GLY A 111 -12.96 -7.36 9.28
CA GLY A 111 -13.03 -6.13 10.06
C GLY A 111 -14.47 -5.67 10.31
N ARG A 112 -15.36 -5.78 9.32
CA ARG A 112 -16.78 -5.42 9.48
C ARG A 112 -17.48 -6.35 10.49
N ALA A 113 -17.22 -7.65 10.45
CA ALA A 113 -17.77 -8.62 11.39
C ALA A 113 -17.37 -8.30 12.84
N HIS A 114 -16.14 -7.81 13.04
CA HIS A 114 -15.60 -7.43 14.36
C HIS A 114 -15.73 -5.94 14.69
N LYS A 115 -16.53 -5.19 13.92
CA LYS A 115 -16.77 -3.74 14.11
C LYS A 115 -15.50 -2.89 14.13
N LEU A 116 -14.45 -3.37 13.46
CA LEU A 116 -13.20 -2.66 13.26
C LEU A 116 -13.37 -1.64 12.13
N PRO A 117 -13.21 -0.33 12.38
CA PRO A 117 -13.33 0.67 11.33
C PRO A 117 -12.28 0.45 10.23
N ALA A 118 -12.65 0.62 8.96
CA ALA A 118 -11.70 0.47 7.86
C ALA A 118 -10.47 1.37 8.06
N PRO A 119 -9.26 0.87 7.76
CA PRO A 119 -8.04 1.63 7.93
C PRO A 119 -8.11 2.88 7.03
N SER A 120 -7.72 3.99 7.61
CA SER A 120 -7.73 5.29 6.95
C SER A 120 -6.66 6.16 7.57
N ARG A 121 -6.53 7.39 7.09
CA ARG A 121 -5.59 8.34 7.71
C ARG A 121 -5.88 8.65 9.18
N THR A 122 -7.12 8.49 9.62
CA THR A 122 -7.54 8.74 11.01
C THR A 122 -7.67 7.46 11.82
N VAL A 123 -7.67 6.31 11.16
CA VAL A 123 -7.81 5.00 11.79
C VAL A 123 -6.55 4.22 11.48
N ILE A 124 -5.59 4.29 12.40
CA ILE A 124 -4.28 3.68 12.27
C ILE A 124 -4.23 2.43 13.13
N TYR A 125 -3.96 1.30 12.49
CA TYR A 125 -3.71 0.04 13.18
C TYR A 125 -2.22 -0.15 13.44
N THR A 126 -1.88 -0.66 14.62
CA THR A 126 -0.51 -0.82 15.09
C THR A 126 -0.32 -2.18 15.76
N ALA A 127 0.94 -2.62 15.82
CA ALA A 127 1.29 -3.82 16.57
C ALA A 127 0.85 -3.76 18.04
N HIS A 128 1.01 -2.59 18.68
CA HIS A 128 0.79 -2.43 20.11
C HIS A 128 -0.69 -2.45 20.48
N GLN A 129 -1.52 -1.73 19.73
CA GLN A 129 -2.93 -1.52 20.07
C GLN A 129 -3.85 -2.59 19.48
N ASP A 130 -3.45 -3.23 18.39
CA ASP A 130 -4.37 -4.07 17.61
C ASP A 130 -3.85 -5.50 17.46
N VAL A 131 -2.66 -5.68 16.89
CA VAL A 131 -2.13 -7.03 16.57
C VAL A 131 -1.82 -7.84 17.83
N ILE A 132 -1.10 -7.26 18.81
CA ILE A 132 -0.75 -7.96 20.05
C ILE A 132 -2.00 -8.33 20.86
N PRO A 133 -2.97 -7.40 21.09
CA PRO A 133 -4.21 -7.76 21.77
C PRO A 133 -5.01 -8.83 21.04
N ALA A 134 -5.19 -8.73 19.72
CA ALA A 134 -5.94 -9.73 18.95
C ALA A 134 -5.25 -11.12 18.99
N ALA A 135 -3.92 -11.16 18.92
CA ALA A 135 -3.16 -12.41 19.10
C ALA A 135 -3.37 -13.01 20.49
N LYS A 136 -3.37 -12.20 21.56
CA LYS A 136 -3.65 -12.67 22.92
C LYS A 136 -5.08 -13.17 23.08
N ALA A 137 -6.04 -12.46 22.50
CA ALA A 137 -7.45 -12.82 22.53
C ALA A 137 -7.67 -14.18 21.86
N LEU A 138 -7.09 -14.38 20.67
CA LEU A 138 -7.10 -15.65 19.94
C LEU A 138 -6.52 -16.79 20.78
N LEU A 139 -5.34 -16.59 21.40
CA LEU A 139 -4.71 -17.62 22.23
C LEU A 139 -5.49 -17.95 23.51
N SER A 140 -6.21 -16.98 24.07
CA SER A 140 -7.02 -17.17 25.28
C SER A 140 -8.41 -17.75 24.98
N GLY A 141 -8.80 -17.85 23.71
CA GLY A 141 -10.15 -18.22 23.28
C GLY A 141 -11.20 -17.12 23.48
N SER A 142 -10.81 -15.92 23.92
CA SER A 142 -11.71 -14.78 24.10
C SER A 142 -11.95 -13.97 22.81
N GLY A 143 -11.18 -14.25 21.76
CA GLY A 143 -11.27 -13.58 20.46
C GLY A 143 -11.23 -14.60 19.32
N ASP A 144 -11.53 -14.13 18.11
CA ASP A 144 -11.65 -14.96 16.92
C ASP A 144 -10.45 -14.78 15.97
N SER A 145 -10.18 -15.83 15.19
CA SER A 145 -9.16 -15.82 14.14
C SER A 145 -9.36 -14.69 13.13
N ASN A 146 -10.60 -14.31 12.80
CA ASN A 146 -10.86 -13.20 11.87
C ASN A 146 -10.49 -11.85 12.48
N GLU A 147 -10.57 -11.68 13.79
CA GLU A 147 -10.16 -10.44 14.47
C GLU A 147 -8.63 -10.28 14.37
N PHE A 148 -7.88 -11.34 14.63
CA PHE A 148 -6.43 -11.37 14.45
C PHE A 148 -6.02 -11.12 13.00
N PHE A 149 -6.71 -11.76 12.05
CA PHE A 149 -6.49 -11.54 10.63
C PHE A 149 -6.74 -10.10 10.22
N ALA A 150 -7.90 -9.52 10.60
CA ALA A 150 -8.22 -8.13 10.29
C ALA A 150 -7.20 -7.15 10.90
N ALA A 151 -6.76 -7.37 12.14
CA ALA A 151 -5.73 -6.54 12.77
C ALA A 151 -4.40 -6.57 12.00
N LEU A 152 -3.96 -7.74 11.53
CA LEU A 152 -2.76 -7.87 10.70
C LEU A 152 -2.94 -7.21 9.32
N ALA A 153 -4.04 -7.51 8.63
CA ALA A 153 -4.33 -6.99 7.30
C ALA A 153 -4.47 -5.46 7.31
N TYR A 154 -5.11 -4.89 8.32
CA TYR A 154 -5.27 -3.44 8.43
C TYR A 154 -3.97 -2.73 8.78
N ALA A 155 -3.14 -3.35 9.63
CA ALA A 155 -1.84 -2.78 10.03
C ALA A 155 -0.76 -2.86 8.95
N TYR A 156 -0.75 -3.94 8.15
CA TYR A 156 0.39 -4.25 7.27
C TYR A 156 0.06 -4.55 5.82
N HIS A 157 -1.19 -4.94 5.49
CA HIS A 157 -1.70 -5.16 4.12
C HIS A 157 -0.69 -5.81 3.13
N PRO A 158 -0.08 -6.96 3.48
CA PRO A 158 0.87 -7.63 2.60
C PRO A 158 0.15 -8.27 1.40
N ASP A 159 0.72 -8.12 0.21
CA ASP A 159 0.25 -8.83 -1.00
C ASP A 159 0.84 -10.25 -1.04
N THR A 160 0.25 -11.15 -0.23
CA THR A 160 0.71 -12.54 -0.04
C THR A 160 -0.42 -13.42 0.49
N LEU A 161 -0.26 -14.75 0.40
CA LEU A 161 -1.10 -15.69 1.16
C LEU A 161 -0.46 -15.97 2.52
N GLY A 162 -1.24 -15.91 3.59
CA GLY A 162 -0.76 -16.27 4.92
C GLY A 162 -1.49 -17.45 5.54
N PHE A 163 -0.82 -18.12 6.48
CA PHE A 163 -1.42 -19.08 7.39
C PHE A 163 -0.90 -18.80 8.80
N TRP A 164 -1.80 -18.73 9.76
CA TRP A 164 -1.41 -18.65 11.16
C TRP A 164 -1.37 -20.03 11.79
N PHE A 165 -0.43 -20.21 12.72
CA PHE A 165 -0.32 -21.35 13.61
C PHE A 165 -0.29 -20.82 15.05
N GLN A 166 -1.03 -21.47 15.93
CA GLN A 166 -1.17 -21.07 17.33
C GLN A 166 0.19 -20.93 18.01
N SER A 167 1.11 -21.87 17.74
CA SER A 167 2.46 -21.92 18.30
C SER A 167 3.43 -22.61 17.34
N ALA A 168 4.72 -22.65 17.72
CA ALA A 168 5.71 -23.43 16.98
C ALA A 168 5.38 -24.94 17.01
N ALA A 169 4.79 -25.44 18.09
CA ALA A 169 4.41 -26.85 18.21
C ALA A 169 3.25 -27.20 17.24
N ALA A 170 2.24 -26.33 17.12
CA ALA A 170 1.16 -26.54 16.16
C ALA A 170 1.66 -26.58 14.70
N PHE A 171 2.73 -25.84 14.40
CA PHE A 171 3.40 -25.94 13.10
C PHE A 171 4.20 -27.24 12.95
N ASP A 172 4.85 -27.72 14.00
CA ASP A 172 5.52 -29.03 13.99
C ASP A 172 4.51 -30.18 13.77
N ASP A 173 3.32 -30.10 14.37
CA ASP A 173 2.21 -31.06 14.15
C ASP A 173 1.77 -31.07 12.68
N PHE A 174 1.61 -29.88 12.07
CA PHE A 174 1.32 -29.78 10.63
C PHE A 174 2.42 -30.43 9.78
N LYS A 175 3.71 -30.21 10.10
CA LYS A 175 4.80 -30.83 9.34
C LYS A 175 4.81 -32.35 9.47
N ALA A 176 4.49 -32.89 10.65
CA ALA A 176 4.34 -34.32 10.86
C ALA A 176 3.20 -34.88 9.99
N TRP A 177 2.03 -34.21 10.01
CA TRP A 177 0.90 -34.56 9.16
C TRP A 177 1.23 -34.46 7.66
N LEU A 178 1.88 -33.37 7.23
CA LEU A 178 2.30 -33.16 5.84
C LEU A 178 3.23 -34.28 5.37
N THR A 179 4.16 -34.72 6.22
CA THR A 179 5.07 -35.82 5.91
C THR A 179 4.30 -37.10 5.63
N VAL A 180 3.27 -37.43 6.44
CA VAL A 180 2.42 -38.60 6.20
C VAL A 180 1.64 -38.47 4.89
N GLN A 181 1.01 -37.32 4.63
CA GLN A 181 0.23 -37.10 3.40
C GLN A 181 1.09 -37.18 2.13
N THR A 182 2.28 -36.59 2.17
CA THR A 182 3.20 -36.55 1.03
C THR A 182 3.90 -37.87 0.79
N GLN A 183 4.15 -38.68 1.83
CA GLN A 183 4.58 -40.07 1.69
C GLN A 183 3.52 -40.93 0.98
N ALA A 184 2.24 -40.75 1.29
CA ALA A 184 1.15 -41.51 0.67
C ALA A 184 1.03 -41.25 -0.85
N MET A 185 1.50 -40.11 -1.35
CA MET A 185 1.48 -39.74 -2.76
C MET A 185 2.87 -39.61 -3.40
N SER A 186 3.93 -40.09 -2.73
CA SER A 186 5.32 -39.85 -3.16
C SER A 186 5.62 -40.37 -4.56
N ALA A 187 4.93 -41.43 -5.00
CA ALA A 187 5.07 -41.99 -6.34
C ALA A 187 4.53 -41.08 -7.46
N ALA A 188 3.62 -40.16 -7.14
CA ALA A 188 3.06 -39.19 -8.09
C ALA A 188 3.78 -37.84 -8.05
N LEU A 189 4.57 -37.57 -7.00
CA LEU A 189 5.24 -36.28 -6.83
C LEU A 189 6.54 -36.21 -7.66
N PRO A 190 6.79 -35.10 -8.38
CA PRO A 190 8.08 -34.83 -8.99
C PRO A 190 9.20 -34.87 -7.95
N VAL A 191 10.37 -35.41 -8.33
CA VAL A 191 11.55 -35.52 -7.44
C VAL A 191 11.92 -34.17 -6.82
N GLN A 192 11.80 -33.09 -7.59
CA GLN A 192 12.05 -31.72 -7.12
C GLN A 192 11.05 -31.30 -6.04
N THR A 193 9.75 -31.60 -6.23
CA THR A 193 8.70 -31.34 -5.24
C THR A 193 8.96 -32.12 -3.95
N VAL A 194 9.32 -33.41 -4.02
CA VAL A 194 9.65 -34.22 -2.85
C VAL A 194 10.79 -33.60 -2.05
N ARG A 195 11.84 -33.13 -2.73
CA ARG A 195 12.97 -32.45 -2.09
C ARG A 195 12.55 -31.16 -1.41
N LEU A 196 11.79 -30.30 -2.09
CA LEU A 196 11.32 -29.03 -1.53
C LEU A 196 10.37 -29.22 -0.34
N LEU A 197 9.56 -30.28 -0.35
CA LEU A 197 8.75 -30.69 0.80
C LEU A 197 9.62 -31.16 1.97
N GLY A 198 10.71 -31.88 1.70
CA GLY A 198 11.72 -32.24 2.70
C GLY A 198 12.39 -31.00 3.32
N ASP A 199 12.81 -30.05 2.48
CA ASP A 199 13.35 -28.76 2.94
C ASP A 199 12.31 -27.99 3.78
N PHE A 200 11.03 -28.07 3.40
CA PHE A 200 9.93 -27.41 4.11
C PHE A 200 9.72 -28.03 5.50
N ALA A 201 9.74 -29.36 5.59
CA ALA A 201 9.63 -30.10 6.85
C ALA A 201 10.77 -29.76 7.84
N ALA A 202 11.92 -29.30 7.34
CA ALA A 202 13.04 -28.85 8.17
C ALA A 202 12.90 -27.39 8.66
N LEU A 203 11.92 -26.61 8.17
CA LEU A 203 11.77 -25.21 8.57
C LEU A 203 11.28 -25.08 10.02
N PRO A 204 11.87 -24.17 10.82
CA PRO A 204 11.37 -23.84 12.16
C PRO A 204 10.50 -22.58 12.15
N LEU A 205 9.32 -22.61 12.77
CA LEU A 205 8.49 -21.42 13.00
C LEU A 205 8.69 -20.85 14.41
N LYS A 206 9.95 -20.62 14.81
CA LYS A 206 10.31 -20.08 16.14
C LYS A 206 10.18 -18.56 16.24
N GLY A 207 10.31 -17.87 15.10
CA GLY A 207 10.22 -16.42 15.00
C GLY A 207 8.77 -15.93 14.94
N LEU A 208 8.60 -14.66 14.56
CA LEU A 208 7.27 -14.11 14.25
C LEU A 208 6.68 -14.78 13.01
N THR A 209 7.50 -14.93 11.97
CA THR A 209 7.08 -15.45 10.68
C THR A 209 8.18 -16.28 10.02
N GLU A 210 7.77 -17.20 9.14
CA GLU A 210 8.62 -17.75 8.08
C GLU A 210 7.95 -17.46 6.73
N SER A 211 8.72 -17.02 5.74
CA SER A 211 8.19 -16.55 4.46
C SER A 211 8.90 -17.20 3.28
N LEU A 212 8.13 -17.71 2.32
CA LEU A 212 8.60 -18.44 1.16
C LEU A 212 8.18 -17.74 -0.13
N GLN A 213 9.06 -17.75 -1.12
CA GLN A 213 8.70 -17.43 -2.50
C GLN A 213 8.28 -18.73 -3.19
N LEU A 214 7.06 -18.76 -3.72
CA LEU A 214 6.50 -19.92 -4.43
C LEU A 214 6.64 -19.79 -5.95
N ARG A 215 6.43 -18.59 -6.50
CA ARG A 215 6.40 -18.34 -7.94
C ARG A 215 7.07 -17.01 -8.30
N VAL A 216 7.70 -16.89 -9.46
CA VAL A 216 8.20 -15.58 -9.94
C VAL A 216 7.05 -14.69 -10.41
N ASP A 217 6.13 -15.27 -11.18
CA ASP A 217 4.93 -14.67 -11.75
C ASP A 217 3.77 -15.68 -11.73
N ASP A 218 2.63 -15.32 -12.32
CA ASP A 218 1.41 -16.14 -12.28
C ASP A 218 1.48 -17.36 -13.22
N ALA A 219 2.47 -17.46 -14.10
CA ALA A 219 2.67 -18.60 -15.00
C ALA A 219 3.61 -19.67 -14.42
N ASP A 220 4.47 -19.28 -13.47
CA ASP A 220 5.45 -20.16 -12.82
C ASP A 220 4.82 -21.11 -11.79
N GLY A 221 5.37 -22.33 -11.66
CA GLY A 221 4.95 -23.30 -10.66
C GLY A 221 3.51 -23.82 -10.80
N ASN A 222 2.95 -23.83 -12.00
CA ASN A 222 1.58 -24.28 -12.27
C ASN A 222 1.47 -25.75 -12.71
N ASP A 223 2.61 -26.40 -12.99
CA ASP A 223 2.65 -27.82 -13.36
C ASP A 223 1.96 -28.71 -12.33
N GLU A 224 1.41 -29.83 -12.79
CA GLU A 224 0.83 -30.84 -11.92
C GLU A 224 1.81 -31.25 -10.81
N PHE A 225 1.34 -31.29 -9.57
CA PHE A 225 2.15 -31.59 -8.38
C PHE A 225 3.40 -30.71 -8.20
N SER A 226 3.42 -29.50 -8.76
CA SER A 226 4.45 -28.52 -8.40
C SER A 226 4.45 -28.26 -6.89
N PHE A 227 5.61 -27.90 -6.33
CA PHE A 227 5.71 -27.58 -4.90
C PHE A 227 4.70 -26.51 -4.49
N ALA A 228 4.53 -25.46 -5.30
CA ALA A 228 3.61 -24.36 -5.02
C ALA A 228 2.14 -24.82 -4.92
N ARG A 229 1.70 -25.73 -5.81
CA ARG A 229 0.34 -26.29 -5.76
C ARG A 229 0.16 -27.24 -4.59
N VAL A 230 1.13 -28.14 -4.36
CA VAL A 230 1.04 -29.16 -3.30
C VAL A 230 1.02 -28.51 -1.92
N ILE A 231 1.93 -27.57 -1.63
CA ILE A 231 2.01 -27.00 -0.28
C ILE A 231 0.76 -26.19 0.09
N VAL A 232 0.19 -25.44 -0.86
CA VAL A 232 -1.03 -24.64 -0.65
C VAL A 232 -2.23 -25.56 -0.48
N HIS A 233 -2.37 -26.58 -1.34
CA HIS A 233 -3.42 -27.59 -1.20
C HIS A 233 -3.38 -28.27 0.17
N MET A 234 -2.19 -28.68 0.62
CA MET A 234 -2.00 -29.34 1.91
C MET A 234 -2.30 -28.44 3.10
N LEU A 235 -1.92 -27.16 3.04
CA LEU A 235 -2.24 -26.19 4.08
C LEU A 235 -3.75 -25.95 4.19
N MET A 236 -4.44 -25.79 3.06
CA MET A 236 -5.90 -25.62 3.05
C MET A 236 -6.61 -26.86 3.58
N LEU A 237 -6.22 -28.05 3.11
CA LEU A 237 -6.78 -29.32 3.57
C LEU A 237 -6.56 -29.53 5.07
N TYR A 238 -5.39 -29.15 5.59
CA TYR A 238 -5.11 -29.22 7.02
C TYR A 238 -6.04 -28.29 7.82
N VAL A 239 -6.24 -27.05 7.37
CA VAL A 239 -7.16 -26.11 8.02
C VAL A 239 -8.60 -26.64 7.97
N GLU A 240 -9.03 -27.20 6.85
CA GLU A 240 -10.36 -27.80 6.70
C GLU A 240 -10.56 -28.97 7.68
N GLN A 241 -9.58 -29.86 7.81
CA GLN A 241 -9.61 -30.97 8.78
C GLN A 241 -9.67 -30.48 10.24
N GLN A 242 -8.89 -29.44 10.58
CA GLN A 242 -8.92 -28.83 11.90
C GLN A 242 -10.32 -28.24 12.21
N ARG A 243 -10.94 -27.57 11.23
CA ARG A 243 -12.29 -27.01 11.38
C ARG A 243 -13.36 -28.08 11.54
N ALA A 244 -13.27 -29.17 10.78
CA ALA A 244 -14.21 -30.29 10.89
C ALA A 244 -14.15 -31.00 12.26
N GLY A 245 -12.96 -31.02 12.88
CA GLY A 245 -12.75 -31.58 14.22
C GLY A 245 -13.01 -30.59 15.38
N ALA A 246 -13.25 -29.30 15.09
CA ALA A 246 -13.44 -28.29 16.13
C ALA A 246 -14.83 -28.38 16.78
N HIS A 247 -14.89 -28.11 18.08
CA HIS A 247 -16.15 -28.04 18.81
C HIS A 247 -16.66 -26.61 18.89
N LEU A 248 -17.96 -26.42 18.67
CA LEU A 248 -18.62 -25.13 18.84
C LEU A 248 -18.85 -24.87 20.34
N GLN A 249 -18.19 -23.85 20.87
CA GLN A 249 -18.45 -23.35 22.23
C GLN A 249 -18.97 -21.91 22.11
N GLN A 250 -20.21 -21.66 22.56
CA GLN A 250 -20.88 -20.35 22.44
C GLN A 250 -20.90 -19.78 21.01
N GLY A 251 -20.98 -20.63 19.99
CA GLY A 251 -21.01 -20.22 18.57
C GLY A 251 -19.64 -19.90 17.97
N VAL A 252 -18.54 -20.12 18.70
CA VAL A 252 -17.16 -19.98 18.21
C VAL A 252 -16.52 -21.36 18.08
N ALA A 253 -15.85 -21.62 16.96
CA ALA A 253 -15.08 -22.85 16.77
C ALA A 253 -13.87 -22.83 17.71
N THR A 254 -13.89 -23.65 18.75
CA THR A 254 -12.80 -23.79 19.72
C THR A 254 -11.96 -25.02 19.38
N GLY A 255 -10.64 -24.89 19.43
CA GLY A 255 -9.69 -25.99 19.16
C GLY A 255 -8.95 -25.92 17.82
N CYS A 256 -9.26 -24.97 16.93
CA CYS A 256 -8.45 -24.75 15.73
C CYS A 256 -7.06 -24.23 16.13
N THR A 257 -6.02 -24.96 15.72
CA THR A 257 -4.61 -24.57 15.97
C THR A 257 -3.97 -23.83 14.80
N SER A 258 -4.71 -23.68 13.69
CA SER A 258 -4.27 -23.01 12.48
C SER A 258 -5.44 -22.38 11.71
N GLY A 259 -5.11 -21.48 10.77
CA GLY A 259 -6.11 -20.91 9.87
C GLY A 259 -5.51 -20.05 8.76
N VAL A 260 -6.34 -19.69 7.78
CA VAL A 260 -5.96 -18.91 6.60
C VAL A 260 -5.93 -17.41 6.92
N LEU A 261 -4.95 -16.70 6.36
CA LEU A 261 -4.87 -15.25 6.32
C LEU A 261 -4.93 -14.81 4.85
N ALA A 262 -6.14 -14.60 4.34
CA ALA A 262 -6.39 -14.27 2.93
C ALA A 262 -6.26 -12.76 2.69
N PHE A 263 -5.04 -12.24 2.66
CA PHE A 263 -4.80 -10.80 2.55
C PHE A 263 -5.32 -10.22 1.22
N THR A 264 -5.03 -10.87 0.09
CA THR A 264 -5.55 -10.49 -1.22
C THR A 264 -6.19 -11.69 -1.94
N ILE A 265 -7.24 -11.44 -2.73
CA ILE A 265 -7.92 -12.48 -3.52
C ILE A 265 -6.94 -13.11 -4.52
N GLY A 266 -6.12 -12.32 -5.20
CA GLY A 266 -5.13 -12.83 -6.16
C GLY A 266 -4.19 -13.86 -5.54
N GLU A 267 -3.57 -13.51 -4.40
CA GLU A 267 -2.66 -14.43 -3.71
C GLU A 267 -3.39 -15.60 -3.02
N LEU A 268 -4.69 -15.49 -2.73
CA LEU A 268 -5.47 -16.63 -2.23
C LEU A 268 -5.56 -17.76 -3.24
N PHE A 269 -5.77 -17.44 -4.53
CA PHE A 269 -6.00 -18.43 -5.58
C PHE A 269 -4.75 -18.72 -6.43
N CYS A 270 -3.81 -17.79 -6.57
CA CYS A 270 -2.51 -18.02 -7.22
C CYS A 270 -1.37 -17.40 -6.39
N PRO A 271 -1.01 -17.99 -5.24
CA PRO A 271 -0.02 -17.40 -4.34
C PRO A 271 1.37 -17.40 -4.97
N ARG A 272 1.96 -16.22 -5.16
CA ARG A 272 3.37 -16.09 -5.53
C ARG A 272 4.26 -16.22 -4.29
N SER A 273 3.71 -15.95 -3.12
CA SER A 273 4.41 -16.00 -1.84
C SER A 273 3.53 -16.54 -0.73
N LEU A 274 4.19 -17.09 0.30
CA LEU A 274 3.53 -17.69 1.46
C LEU A 274 4.17 -17.16 2.74
N VAL A 275 3.35 -16.70 3.69
CA VAL A 275 3.79 -16.26 5.03
C VAL A 275 3.14 -17.12 6.12
N LEU A 276 3.97 -17.89 6.81
CA LEU A 276 3.58 -18.66 7.99
C LEU A 276 3.74 -17.77 9.23
N VAL A 277 2.69 -17.63 10.03
CA VAL A 277 2.62 -16.68 11.16
C VAL A 277 2.50 -17.44 12.48
N ASN A 278 3.41 -17.16 13.43
CA ASN A 278 3.34 -17.70 14.78
C ASN A 278 2.55 -16.76 15.70
N VAL A 279 1.33 -17.15 16.09
CA VAL A 279 0.45 -16.31 16.93
C VAL A 279 1.04 -16.09 18.32
N GLU A 280 1.58 -17.14 18.95
CA GLU A 280 2.24 -17.06 20.26
C GLU A 280 3.41 -16.05 20.25
N ALA A 281 4.27 -16.12 19.24
CA ALA A 281 5.39 -15.19 19.12
C ALA A 281 4.90 -13.74 18.93
N HIS A 282 3.82 -13.52 18.17
CA HIS A 282 3.20 -12.21 18.02
C HIS A 282 2.62 -11.68 19.32
N ALA A 283 1.89 -12.50 20.08
CA ALA A 283 1.28 -12.12 21.36
C ALA A 283 2.31 -11.70 22.44
N ARG A 284 3.55 -12.23 22.34
CA ARG A 284 4.62 -12.00 23.33
C ARG A 284 5.70 -11.02 22.87
N ALA A 285 5.75 -10.67 21.58
CA ALA A 285 6.79 -9.78 21.05
C ALA A 285 6.53 -8.30 21.39
N ARG A 286 7.59 -7.49 21.32
CA ARG A 286 7.47 -6.03 21.37
C ARG A 286 6.91 -5.50 20.05
N ALA A 287 6.07 -4.48 20.13
CA ALA A 287 5.40 -3.86 18.97
C ALA A 287 6.37 -3.45 17.84
N ASN A 288 7.53 -2.89 18.19
CA ASN A 288 8.55 -2.50 17.21
C ASN A 288 9.14 -3.69 16.44
N LYS A 289 9.26 -4.86 17.08
CA LYS A 289 9.75 -6.09 16.43
C LYS A 289 8.75 -6.61 15.40
N ILE A 290 7.46 -6.58 15.74
CA ILE A 290 6.37 -6.98 14.83
C ILE A 290 6.33 -6.04 13.63
N THR A 291 6.29 -4.72 13.86
CA THR A 291 6.30 -3.74 12.77
C THR A 291 7.54 -3.86 11.88
N ALA A 292 8.72 -4.11 12.45
CA ALA A 292 9.92 -4.31 11.66
C ALA A 292 9.85 -5.57 10.78
N GLU A 293 9.34 -6.68 11.31
CA GLU A 293 9.21 -7.94 10.55
C GLU A 293 8.27 -7.77 9.35
N TRP A 294 7.08 -7.22 9.56
CA TRP A 294 6.11 -7.01 8.48
C TRP A 294 6.58 -5.96 7.46
N MET A 295 7.34 -4.93 7.89
CA MET A 295 8.02 -4.03 6.96
C MET A 295 9.05 -4.74 6.09
N ILE A 296 9.80 -5.71 6.64
CA ILE A 296 10.77 -6.51 5.87
C ILE A 296 10.03 -7.39 4.85
N ILE A 297 8.90 -7.99 5.24
CA ILE A 297 8.06 -8.78 4.33
C ILE A 297 7.58 -7.91 3.17
N ASN A 298 6.96 -6.77 3.43
CA ASN A 298 6.46 -5.88 2.36
C ASN A 298 7.59 -5.37 1.45
N GLN A 299 8.76 -5.08 2.00
CA GLN A 299 9.94 -4.70 1.19
C GLN A 299 10.43 -5.85 0.31
N ALA A 300 10.32 -7.11 0.76
CA ALA A 300 10.68 -8.27 -0.02
C ALA A 300 9.64 -8.54 -1.12
N LEU A 301 8.35 -8.41 -0.81
CA LEU A 301 7.25 -8.55 -1.77
C LEU A 301 7.32 -7.52 -2.90
N ALA A 302 7.74 -6.29 -2.58
CA ALA A 302 7.90 -5.19 -3.55
C ALA A 302 9.22 -5.22 -4.33
N ALA A 303 10.10 -6.20 -4.10
CA ALA A 303 11.39 -6.28 -4.79
C ALA A 303 11.20 -6.61 -6.27
N PRO A 304 11.90 -5.91 -7.20
CA PRO A 304 11.69 -6.05 -8.65
C PRO A 304 12.24 -7.36 -9.22
N VAL A 305 13.20 -7.99 -8.55
CA VAL A 305 13.78 -9.27 -8.96
C VAL A 305 13.51 -10.28 -7.87
N LYS A 306 12.68 -11.27 -8.19
CA LYS A 306 12.38 -12.42 -7.34
C LYS A 306 13.00 -13.65 -8.01
N VAL A 307 13.90 -14.33 -7.31
CA VAL A 307 14.52 -15.57 -7.81
C VAL A 307 13.91 -16.74 -7.04
N VAL A 308 13.23 -17.61 -7.76
CA VAL A 308 12.79 -18.91 -7.26
C VAL A 308 13.83 -19.93 -7.69
N SER A 309 14.27 -20.77 -6.73
CA SER A 309 15.15 -21.89 -7.03
C SER A 309 14.30 -23.15 -7.14
N ASN A 310 14.50 -23.90 -8.22
CA ASN A 310 13.86 -25.20 -8.41
C ASN A 310 14.57 -26.32 -7.64
N GLN A 311 15.70 -26.00 -6.98
CA GLN A 311 16.55 -26.96 -6.27
C GLN A 311 16.54 -26.80 -4.76
N ALA A 312 16.15 -25.63 -4.24
CA ALA A 312 16.12 -25.34 -2.80
C ALA A 312 15.05 -24.30 -2.48
N LEU A 313 14.48 -24.36 -1.28
CA LEU A 313 13.48 -23.39 -0.87
C LEU A 313 14.00 -21.95 -0.88
N SER A 314 13.32 -21.09 -1.63
CA SER A 314 13.62 -19.66 -1.67
C SER A 314 12.92 -18.93 -0.51
N LYS A 315 13.70 -18.49 0.48
CA LYS A 315 13.20 -17.68 1.60
C LYS A 315 13.08 -16.22 1.19
N LEU A 316 11.83 -15.72 1.12
CA LEU A 316 11.47 -14.37 0.65
C LEU A 316 12.29 -13.25 1.32
N THR A 317 12.47 -13.31 2.63
CA THR A 317 13.06 -12.22 3.41
C THR A 317 14.58 -12.25 3.49
N THR A 318 15.27 -13.24 2.91
CA THR A 318 16.72 -13.45 3.11
C THR A 318 17.56 -12.25 2.68
N LEU A 319 17.34 -11.76 1.45
CA LEU A 319 18.06 -10.61 0.92
C LEU A 319 17.75 -9.33 1.70
N GLN A 320 16.47 -9.10 2.04
CA GLN A 320 16.08 -7.91 2.79
C GLN A 320 16.55 -7.94 4.25
N ARG A 321 16.65 -9.12 4.88
CA ARG A 321 17.24 -9.25 6.21
C ARG A 321 18.73 -8.94 6.20
N ALA A 322 19.46 -9.33 5.14
CA ALA A 322 20.86 -8.97 4.96
C ALA A 322 21.06 -7.44 4.77
N THR A 323 20.21 -6.79 3.98
CA THR A 323 20.25 -5.32 3.78
C THR A 323 19.79 -4.56 5.02
N ALA A 324 18.78 -5.05 5.75
CA ALA A 324 18.33 -4.44 7.00
C ALA A 324 19.43 -4.44 8.07
N ARG A 325 20.18 -5.55 8.21
CA ARG A 325 21.35 -5.62 9.11
C ARG A 325 22.42 -4.57 8.78
N ALA A 326 22.61 -4.26 7.49
CA ALA A 326 23.51 -3.18 7.07
C ALA A 326 22.99 -1.76 7.38
N LYS A 327 21.66 -1.57 7.45
CA LYS A 327 21.01 -0.27 7.73
C LYS A 327 20.88 0.07 9.22
N VAL A 328 21.06 -0.90 10.14
CA VAL A 328 20.96 -0.71 11.60
C VAL A 328 22.01 0.29 12.17
N LEU A 329 23.02 0.68 11.38
CA LEU A 329 23.97 1.75 11.71
C LEU A 329 23.41 3.19 11.56
N ALA A 330 22.18 3.37 11.06
CA ALA A 330 21.54 4.68 10.93
C ALA A 330 20.13 4.66 11.57
N GLY A 331 20.03 5.13 12.82
CA GLY A 331 18.79 5.12 13.59
C GLY A 331 17.66 5.98 13.01
N ALA A 332 16.41 5.53 13.18
CA ALA A 332 15.22 6.26 12.78
C ALA A 332 14.14 6.25 13.88
N GLN A 333 13.53 7.42 14.09
CA GLN A 333 12.39 7.66 14.97
C GLN A 333 11.23 8.17 14.09
N GLN A 334 10.06 7.53 14.20
CA GLN A 334 8.84 7.90 13.47
C GLN A 334 8.16 9.11 14.14
N THR A 335 7.62 10.02 13.33
CA THR A 335 6.76 11.13 13.79
C THR A 335 5.48 11.15 12.95
N GLY A 336 4.36 11.37 13.63
CA GLY A 336 3.00 11.15 13.15
C GLY A 336 2.50 12.02 12.00
N TRP A 337 1.35 11.61 11.49
CA TRP A 337 0.70 12.05 10.25
C TRP A 337 -0.27 13.22 10.49
N PRO A 338 -0.33 14.24 9.61
CA PRO A 338 -1.38 15.27 9.66
C PRO A 338 -2.67 14.82 8.96
N THR A 339 -3.82 15.10 9.58
CA THR A 339 -5.18 14.71 9.19
C THR A 339 -5.86 15.71 8.23
N GLY A 340 -6.65 15.21 7.27
CA GLY A 340 -7.58 16.00 6.45
C GLY A 340 -8.80 15.16 6.05
N ARG A 341 -10.01 15.73 6.17
CA ARG A 341 -11.28 15.09 5.76
C ARG A 341 -11.47 15.19 4.26
N ALA A 342 -11.97 14.13 3.60
CA ALA A 342 -12.42 14.20 2.21
C ALA A 342 -13.61 15.17 2.10
N ALA A 343 -13.37 16.37 1.57
CA ALA A 343 -14.42 17.32 1.24
C ALA A 343 -14.90 17.05 -0.20
N ARG A 344 -16.13 17.44 -0.54
CA ARG A 344 -16.54 17.55 -1.96
C ARG A 344 -15.61 18.56 -2.64
N VAL A 345 -14.64 18.06 -3.39
CA VAL A 345 -13.61 18.87 -4.03
C VAL A 345 -14.13 19.36 -5.39
N MET A 346 -14.20 20.67 -5.59
CA MET A 346 -14.44 21.26 -6.92
C MET A 346 -13.10 21.56 -7.60
N PHE A 347 -12.93 21.03 -8.81
CA PHE A 347 -11.79 21.37 -9.66
C PHE A 347 -12.02 22.73 -10.33
N ARG A 348 -10.96 23.53 -10.43
CA ARG A 348 -11.00 24.85 -11.08
C ARG A 348 -11.29 24.71 -12.56
N LYS A 349 -12.08 25.63 -13.09
CA LYS A 349 -12.41 25.73 -14.53
C LYS A 349 -11.30 26.37 -15.37
N GLN A 350 -10.28 26.97 -14.75
CA GLN A 350 -9.21 27.68 -15.42
C GLN A 350 -7.84 27.31 -14.83
N PRO A 351 -6.77 27.30 -15.64
CA PRO A 351 -5.41 27.02 -15.16
C PRO A 351 -5.01 27.93 -14.00
N PRO A 352 -4.33 27.40 -12.95
CA PRO A 352 -3.82 28.24 -11.89
C PRO A 352 -2.74 29.19 -12.42
N SER A 353 -2.75 30.41 -11.90
CA SER A 353 -1.62 31.30 -12.14
C SER A 353 -0.38 30.80 -11.39
N LYS A 354 0.81 31.19 -11.85
CA LYS A 354 2.07 30.94 -11.14
C LYS A 354 2.07 31.53 -9.72
N VAL A 355 1.26 32.57 -9.47
CA VAL A 355 1.07 33.18 -8.15
C VAL A 355 0.24 32.27 -7.23
N ASP A 356 -0.80 31.65 -7.77
CA ASP A 356 -1.66 30.71 -7.02
C ASP A 356 -0.88 29.50 -6.54
N LEU A 357 -0.08 28.89 -7.43
CA LEU A 357 0.76 27.74 -7.10
C LEU A 357 1.79 28.10 -6.03
N PHE A 358 2.44 29.26 -6.16
CA PHE A 358 3.34 29.76 -5.13
C PHE A 358 2.65 29.97 -3.78
N ALA A 359 1.45 30.55 -3.78
CA ALA A 359 0.69 30.80 -2.55
C ALA A 359 0.27 29.48 -1.87
N ALA A 360 -0.18 28.50 -2.66
CA ALA A 360 -0.53 27.16 -2.18
C ALA A 360 0.69 26.45 -1.58
N LEU A 361 1.82 26.44 -2.29
CA LEU A 361 3.07 25.84 -1.82
C LEU A 361 3.57 26.49 -0.52
N THR A 362 3.53 27.82 -0.45
CA THR A 362 3.91 28.58 0.75
C THR A 362 3.01 28.26 1.93
N ARG A 363 1.71 28.04 1.71
CA ARG A 363 0.75 27.65 2.74
C ARG A 363 1.11 26.28 3.33
N VAL A 364 1.46 25.32 2.48
CA VAL A 364 1.90 23.99 2.92
C VAL A 364 3.21 24.07 3.70
N LEU A 365 4.22 24.77 3.18
CA LEU A 365 5.49 25.00 3.88
C LEU A 365 5.31 25.58 5.28
N LYS A 366 4.44 26.58 5.42
CA LYS A 366 4.14 27.20 6.72
C LYS A 366 3.45 26.22 7.67
N ARG A 367 2.56 25.35 7.17
CA ARG A 367 1.86 24.33 7.97
C ARG A 367 2.81 23.27 8.52
N MET A 368 3.82 22.87 7.73
CA MET A 368 4.83 21.90 8.18
C MET A 368 5.71 22.43 9.33
N GLY A 369 5.72 23.75 9.57
CA GLY A 369 6.44 24.35 10.68
C GLY A 369 7.95 24.46 10.45
N LYS A 370 8.69 24.76 11.52
CA LYS A 370 10.15 24.88 11.49
C LYS A 370 10.81 23.54 11.75
N VAL A 371 11.96 23.32 11.14
CA VAL A 371 12.80 22.12 11.35
C VAL A 371 14.13 22.48 12.00
N ASN A 372 14.85 21.50 12.51
CA ASN A 372 16.12 21.74 13.21
C ASN A 372 17.24 22.20 12.26
N ARG A 373 17.27 21.67 11.03
CA ARG A 373 18.28 22.00 10.01
C ARG A 373 17.72 21.74 8.62
N SER A 374 18.04 22.63 7.67
CA SER A 374 17.71 22.49 6.25
C SER A 374 18.56 23.45 5.40
N GLN A 375 18.47 23.35 4.09
CA GLN A 375 19.00 24.34 3.13
C GLN A 375 18.08 25.57 3.00
N ASN A 376 16.86 25.50 3.55
CA ASN A 376 15.87 26.58 3.50
C ASN A 376 15.96 27.49 4.73
N ILE A 377 16.92 28.41 4.69
CA ILE A 377 17.27 29.28 5.81
C ILE A 377 16.48 30.59 5.78
N PHE A 378 15.73 30.87 6.85
CA PHE A 378 15.06 32.15 7.07
C PHE A 378 15.75 32.94 8.17
N ARG A 379 16.30 34.09 7.81
CA ARG A 379 16.94 35.02 8.75
C ARG A 379 15.99 36.17 9.05
N ARG A 380 15.65 36.37 10.32
CA ARG A 380 14.89 37.53 10.78
C ARG A 380 15.77 38.41 11.64
N SER A 381 15.83 39.70 11.30
CA SER A 381 16.57 40.68 12.07
C SER A 381 15.60 41.59 12.81
N LYS A 382 15.82 41.82 14.10
CA LYS A 382 15.05 42.76 14.93
C LYS A 382 16.01 43.70 15.68
N THR A 383 15.63 44.97 15.78
CA THR A 383 16.32 45.95 16.63
C THR A 383 15.85 45.82 18.08
N THR A 384 16.76 45.95 19.04
CA THR A 384 16.45 45.83 20.46
C THR A 384 17.45 46.63 21.30
N PHE A 385 16.96 47.25 22.37
CA PHE A 385 17.78 47.93 23.36
C PHE A 385 18.49 46.96 24.32
N LEU A 386 18.13 45.68 24.31
CA LEU A 386 18.79 44.62 25.11
C LEU A 386 20.16 44.21 24.54
N LYS A 387 20.60 44.82 23.45
CA LYS A 387 21.88 44.57 22.82
C LYS A 387 22.48 45.91 22.39
N ALA A 388 23.76 46.12 22.68
CA ALA A 388 24.47 47.34 22.29
C ALA A 388 24.49 47.52 20.75
N ASN A 389 24.47 48.77 20.30
CA ASN A 389 24.63 49.09 18.89
C ASN A 389 26.06 48.76 18.43
N ARG A 390 26.21 48.20 17.23
CA ARG A 390 27.53 47.79 16.72
C ARG A 390 28.42 48.99 16.36
N ARG A 391 27.83 50.11 15.94
CA ARG A 391 28.56 51.31 15.52
C ARG A 391 28.89 52.20 16.72
N ASP A 392 27.95 52.32 17.65
CA ASP A 392 28.08 53.14 18.87
C ASP A 392 27.72 52.29 20.11
N PRO A 393 28.65 51.48 20.65
CA PRO A 393 28.35 50.54 21.72
C PRO A 393 27.93 51.20 23.04
N ASP A 394 28.42 52.41 23.29
CA ASP A 394 28.24 53.15 24.55
C ASP A 394 27.00 54.07 24.55
N ASP A 395 26.29 54.17 23.42
CA ASP A 395 25.09 55.00 23.29
C ASP A 395 23.83 54.18 23.64
N PHE A 396 23.39 54.28 24.90
CA PHE A 396 22.24 53.55 25.43
C PHE A 396 20.91 53.88 24.72
N ASN A 397 20.84 55.01 23.99
CA ASN A 397 19.67 55.41 23.21
C ASN A 397 19.65 54.76 21.82
N LYS A 398 20.68 53.99 21.44
CA LYS A 398 20.74 53.28 20.16
C LYS A 398 20.55 51.78 20.35
N ALA A 399 19.45 51.27 19.80
CA ALA A 399 19.17 49.85 19.76
C ALA A 399 20.21 49.08 18.91
N GLY A 400 20.67 47.94 19.42
CA GLY A 400 21.44 46.95 18.67
C GLY A 400 20.58 46.01 17.85
N ARG A 401 21.23 45.11 17.09
CA ARG A 401 20.57 44.21 16.14
C ARG A 401 20.72 42.75 16.56
N ILE A 402 19.60 42.06 16.77
CA ILE A 402 19.54 40.61 16.96
C ILE A 402 19.09 39.96 15.65
N THR A 403 19.75 38.88 15.25
CA THR A 403 19.39 38.07 14.08
C THR A 403 19.06 36.66 14.55
N SER A 404 17.84 36.21 14.31
CA SER A 404 17.40 34.83 14.55
C SER A 404 17.40 34.06 13.24
N VAL A 405 17.93 32.84 13.27
CA VAL A 405 17.89 31.90 12.15
C VAL A 405 16.81 30.86 12.41
N SER A 406 15.99 30.57 11.41
CA SER A 406 15.03 29.45 11.45
C SER A 406 15.05 28.70 10.13
N TYR A 407 14.80 27.39 10.19
CA TYR A 407 14.82 26.52 9.02
C TYR A 407 13.40 26.08 8.69
N LEU A 408 13.01 26.17 7.42
CA LEU A 408 11.81 25.50 6.90
C LEU A 408 12.19 24.16 6.26
N PRO A 409 11.26 23.21 6.07
CA PRO A 409 11.53 21.97 5.35
C PRO A 409 12.12 22.23 3.97
N ASP A 410 13.09 21.41 3.55
CA ASP A 410 13.66 21.49 2.20
C ASP A 410 12.60 21.18 1.13
N LEU A 411 12.71 21.83 -0.05
CA LEU A 411 11.85 21.54 -1.20
C LEU A 411 12.52 20.50 -2.08
N HIS A 412 11.77 19.47 -2.44
CA HIS A 412 12.18 18.42 -3.35
C HIS A 412 11.20 18.32 -4.52
N LEU A 413 11.70 18.56 -5.71
CA LEU A 413 10.91 18.66 -6.93
C LEU A 413 11.12 17.43 -7.79
N TYR A 414 10.03 16.86 -8.26
CA TYR A 414 9.97 15.77 -9.23
C TYR A 414 9.27 16.30 -10.46
N VAL A 415 9.98 16.46 -11.56
CA VAL A 415 9.42 16.99 -12.81
C VAL A 415 9.26 15.87 -13.82
N ASP A 416 8.05 15.74 -14.33
CA ASP A 416 7.69 14.72 -15.30
C ASP A 416 8.40 14.97 -16.63
N THR A 417 8.96 13.90 -17.17
CA THR A 417 9.62 13.83 -18.47
C THR A 417 9.22 12.55 -19.21
N SER A 418 8.05 11.99 -18.90
CA SER A 418 7.46 10.86 -19.60
C SER A 418 7.05 11.23 -21.04
N GLY A 419 6.68 10.22 -21.83
CA GLY A 419 6.32 10.39 -23.24
C GLY A 419 5.14 11.33 -23.52
N SER A 420 4.24 11.56 -22.55
CA SER A 420 3.11 12.50 -22.68
C SER A 420 3.54 13.97 -22.49
N ILE A 421 4.74 14.22 -21.97
CA ILE A 421 5.25 15.56 -21.67
C ILE A 421 6.02 16.12 -22.87
N SER A 422 5.47 17.18 -23.50
CA SER A 422 6.19 17.91 -24.54
C SER A 422 7.30 18.80 -23.96
N GLU A 423 8.23 19.24 -24.81
CA GLU A 423 9.28 20.20 -24.43
C GLU A 423 8.69 21.50 -23.89
N ALA A 424 7.58 21.99 -24.46
CA ALA A 424 6.89 23.18 -24.00
C ALA A 424 6.33 23.02 -22.58
N ASN A 425 5.77 21.85 -22.26
CA ASN A 425 5.27 21.54 -20.91
C ASN A 425 6.41 21.56 -19.89
N TYR A 426 7.52 20.90 -20.22
CA TYR A 426 8.71 20.87 -19.38
C TYR A 426 9.32 22.27 -19.19
N GLN A 427 9.42 23.07 -20.25
CA GLN A 427 9.94 24.43 -20.19
C GLN A 427 9.10 25.31 -19.25
N GLU A 428 7.77 25.23 -19.33
CA GLU A 428 6.89 25.97 -18.43
C GLU A 428 7.03 25.53 -16.97
N ALA A 429 7.18 24.22 -16.72
CA ALA A 429 7.46 23.69 -15.39
C ALA A 429 8.77 24.27 -14.83
N VAL A 430 9.86 24.28 -15.61
CA VAL A 430 11.14 24.88 -15.20
C VAL A 430 11.01 26.37 -14.92
N LEU A 431 10.32 27.14 -15.79
CA LEU A 431 10.09 28.57 -15.58
C LEU A 431 9.31 28.85 -14.29
N MET A 432 8.32 28.02 -13.97
CA MET A 432 7.60 28.10 -12.70
C MET A 432 8.54 27.84 -11.51
N LEU A 433 9.35 26.80 -11.57
CA LEU A 433 10.31 26.45 -10.51
C LEU A 433 11.34 27.55 -10.27
N ILE A 434 11.81 28.21 -11.32
CA ILE A 434 12.72 29.37 -11.22
C ILE A 434 12.08 30.52 -10.45
N ARG A 435 10.80 30.81 -10.69
CA ARG A 435 10.07 31.85 -9.95
C ARG A 435 9.90 31.46 -8.49
N ILE A 436 9.59 30.20 -8.20
CA ILE A 436 9.50 29.68 -6.83
C ILE A 436 10.85 29.80 -6.12
N ALA A 437 11.92 29.33 -6.75
CA ALA A 437 13.30 29.44 -6.24
C ALA A 437 13.67 30.89 -5.92
N LYS A 438 13.36 31.82 -6.84
CA LYS A 438 13.69 33.24 -6.68
C LYS A 438 12.91 33.91 -5.55
N LYS A 439 11.63 33.55 -5.39
CA LYS A 439 10.73 34.17 -4.41
C LYS A 439 10.91 33.59 -3.01
N LEU A 440 11.20 32.30 -2.89
CA LEU A 440 11.59 31.69 -1.61
C LEU A 440 13.06 31.99 -1.25
N ASN A 441 13.89 32.25 -2.26
CA ASN A 441 15.33 32.43 -2.14
C ASN A 441 16.00 31.29 -1.39
N VAL A 442 15.86 30.07 -1.92
CA VAL A 442 16.38 28.84 -1.31
C VAL A 442 16.94 27.89 -2.37
N ASN A 443 17.77 26.93 -1.95
CA ASN A 443 18.21 25.83 -2.80
C ASN A 443 17.10 24.79 -3.00
N LEU A 444 17.17 24.01 -4.08
CA LEU A 444 16.12 23.04 -4.43
C LEU A 444 16.75 21.66 -4.67
N TYR A 445 16.15 20.62 -4.11
CA TYR A 445 16.42 19.25 -4.56
C TYR A 445 15.57 18.94 -5.79
N PHE A 446 16.16 18.29 -6.78
CA PHE A 446 15.52 18.04 -8.07
C PHE A 446 15.76 16.62 -8.58
N ASN A 447 14.71 16.01 -9.11
CA ASN A 447 14.74 14.83 -9.96
C ASN A 447 13.83 15.07 -11.17
N SER A 448 14.25 14.58 -12.34
CA SER A 448 13.33 14.30 -13.44
C SER A 448 12.84 12.86 -13.32
N PHE A 449 11.62 12.56 -13.75
CA PHE A 449 11.09 11.20 -13.69
C PHE A 449 10.27 10.82 -14.92
N SER A 450 10.25 9.53 -15.20
CA SER A 450 9.40 8.83 -16.18
C SER A 450 8.96 7.50 -15.53
N SER A 451 9.21 6.35 -16.18
CA SER A 451 9.26 5.02 -15.57
C SER A 451 10.58 4.77 -14.85
N VAL A 452 11.51 5.75 -14.94
CA VAL A 452 12.80 5.77 -14.26
C VAL A 452 12.93 7.10 -13.50
N LEU A 453 13.59 7.09 -12.35
CA LEU A 453 13.87 8.28 -11.55
C LEU A 453 15.34 8.68 -11.72
N SER A 454 15.60 9.93 -12.09
CA SER A 454 16.98 10.42 -12.22
C SER A 454 17.68 10.54 -10.86
N GLN A 455 18.98 10.78 -10.86
CA GLN A 455 19.72 11.03 -9.62
C GLN A 455 19.30 12.37 -8.99
N GLU A 456 19.11 12.38 -7.66
CA GLU A 456 18.80 13.59 -6.90
C GLU A 456 19.94 14.62 -7.06
N THR A 457 19.61 15.81 -7.55
CA THR A 457 20.55 16.93 -7.72
C THR A 457 20.15 18.09 -6.82
N LEU A 458 21.10 18.63 -6.06
CA LEU A 458 20.90 19.89 -5.30
C LEU A 458 21.23 21.09 -6.18
N LEU A 459 20.21 21.81 -6.60
CA LEU A 459 20.33 23.05 -7.37
C LEU A 459 20.67 24.21 -6.44
N LYS A 460 21.88 24.77 -6.60
CA LYS A 460 22.40 25.86 -5.77
C LYS A 460 21.94 27.23 -6.27
N VAL A 461 20.65 27.48 -6.10
CA VAL A 461 19.93 28.60 -6.72
C VAL A 461 19.67 29.77 -5.76
N GLU A 462 20.00 29.61 -4.48
CA GLU A 462 19.91 30.67 -3.48
C GLU A 462 20.76 31.89 -3.86
N ASN A 463 20.19 33.09 -3.73
CA ASN A 463 20.83 34.37 -4.05
C ASN A 463 21.36 34.47 -5.50
N LYS A 464 20.86 33.64 -6.43
CA LYS A 464 21.27 33.67 -7.84
C LYS A 464 20.32 34.51 -8.71
N SER A 465 20.81 34.95 -9.87
CA SER A 465 20.01 35.60 -10.92
C SER A 465 19.22 34.57 -11.72
N VAL A 466 18.11 34.97 -12.34
CA VAL A 466 17.24 34.08 -13.14
C VAL A 466 18.04 33.30 -14.19
N THR A 467 18.96 33.97 -14.90
CA THR A 467 19.83 33.36 -15.91
C THR A 467 20.74 32.27 -15.34
N HIS A 468 21.25 32.47 -14.12
CA HIS A 468 22.11 31.50 -13.46
C HIS A 468 21.29 30.29 -12.97
N ILE A 469 20.09 30.53 -12.43
CA ILE A 469 19.16 29.47 -12.03
C ILE A 469 18.79 28.61 -13.26
N TRP A 470 18.47 29.26 -14.39
CA TRP A 470 18.19 28.56 -15.65
C TRP A 470 19.35 27.66 -16.09
N ARG A 471 20.60 28.13 -15.95
CA ARG A 471 21.80 27.34 -16.27
C ARG A 471 21.95 26.11 -15.37
N GLU A 472 21.61 26.21 -14.09
CA GLU A 472 21.63 25.07 -13.17
C GLU A 472 20.62 24.00 -13.59
N PHE A 473 19.39 24.37 -13.95
CA PHE A 473 18.39 23.44 -14.46
C PHE A 473 18.80 22.76 -15.78
N ARG A 474 19.46 23.48 -16.69
CA ARG A 474 19.94 22.93 -17.97
C ARG A 474 21.02 21.86 -17.82
N ARG A 475 21.73 21.82 -16.69
CA ARG A 475 22.80 20.85 -16.43
C ARG A 475 22.27 19.50 -15.94
N VAL A 476 21.01 19.43 -15.53
CA VAL A 476 20.44 18.20 -14.99
C VAL A 476 20.12 17.23 -16.13
N PRO A 477 20.65 15.99 -16.11
CA PRO A 477 20.28 14.97 -17.08
C PRO A 477 18.82 14.58 -16.90
N LYS A 478 18.11 14.42 -18.03
CA LYS A 478 16.70 14.02 -18.07
C LYS A 478 16.58 12.53 -18.33
N VAL A 479 15.52 11.93 -17.84
CA VAL A 479 15.14 10.54 -18.11
C VAL A 479 13.94 10.52 -19.06
N ASN A 480 13.68 9.37 -19.69
CA ASN A 480 12.54 9.18 -20.59
C ASN A 480 11.91 7.81 -20.33
N GLY A 481 10.68 7.57 -20.80
CA GLY A 481 9.92 6.34 -20.58
C GLY A 481 8.42 6.59 -20.36
N GLY A 482 7.73 5.60 -19.81
CA GLY A 482 6.34 5.75 -19.35
C GLY A 482 6.23 6.66 -18.13
N THR A 483 5.05 6.75 -17.52
CA THR A 483 4.85 7.48 -16.26
C THR A 483 4.78 6.49 -15.11
N ASP A 484 5.59 6.65 -14.06
CA ASP A 484 5.47 5.86 -12.83
C ASP A 484 5.69 6.73 -11.57
N TYR A 485 4.63 6.97 -10.81
CA TYR A 485 4.71 7.71 -9.54
C TYR A 485 5.13 6.82 -8.37
N LEU A 486 4.96 5.49 -8.47
CA LEU A 486 5.22 4.57 -7.37
C LEU A 486 6.71 4.55 -6.99
N GLN A 487 7.61 4.63 -7.97
CA GLN A 487 9.04 4.80 -7.71
C GLN A 487 9.36 6.07 -6.91
N ILE A 488 8.62 7.17 -7.09
CA ILE A 488 8.79 8.40 -6.31
C ILE A 488 8.40 8.15 -4.86
N TRP A 489 7.26 7.47 -4.64
CA TRP A 489 6.78 7.15 -3.31
C TRP A 489 7.77 6.27 -2.57
N ARG A 490 8.23 5.19 -3.21
CA ARG A 490 9.26 4.28 -2.68
C ARG A 490 10.56 5.02 -2.39
N TYR A 491 11.00 5.90 -3.29
CA TYR A 491 12.21 6.70 -3.11
C TYR A 491 12.13 7.62 -1.88
N ILE A 492 11.03 8.37 -1.72
CA ILE A 492 10.80 9.22 -0.56
C ILE A 492 10.73 8.37 0.70
N ASN A 493 9.95 7.29 0.67
CA ASN A 493 9.71 6.45 1.84
C ASN A 493 10.95 5.68 2.32
N ALA A 494 11.92 5.45 1.44
CA ALA A 494 13.19 4.81 1.77
C ALA A 494 14.13 5.67 2.64
N SER A 495 13.86 6.97 2.85
CA SER A 495 14.72 7.84 3.67
C SER A 495 13.94 8.73 4.63
N ALA A 496 14.30 8.67 5.92
CA ALA A 496 13.74 9.56 6.94
C ALA A 496 13.99 11.05 6.65
N VAL A 497 15.11 11.37 5.99
CA VAL A 497 15.41 12.75 5.56
C VAL A 497 14.43 13.18 4.48
N ARG A 498 14.20 12.35 3.46
CA ARG A 498 13.28 12.66 2.35
C ARG A 498 11.83 12.75 2.81
N LYS A 499 11.38 11.87 3.72
CA LYS A 499 10.04 11.95 4.34
C LYS A 499 9.75 13.30 5.01
N ARG A 500 10.78 13.99 5.52
CA ARG A 500 10.66 15.30 6.20
C ARG A 500 10.71 16.49 5.23
N ARG A 501 11.07 16.29 3.96
CA ARG A 501 11.04 17.33 2.94
C ARG A 501 9.60 17.60 2.48
N LEU A 502 9.37 18.78 1.94
CA LEU A 502 8.19 19.02 1.13
C LEU A 502 8.48 18.53 -0.29
N SER A 503 7.76 17.50 -0.72
CA SER A 503 7.90 16.93 -2.05
C SER A 503 6.81 17.45 -2.98
N LEU A 504 7.18 17.87 -4.19
CA LEU A 504 6.25 18.34 -5.21
C LEU A 504 6.50 17.61 -6.52
N VAL A 505 5.49 16.90 -7.01
CA VAL A 505 5.46 16.33 -8.38
C VAL A 505 4.79 17.31 -9.32
N ILE A 506 5.41 17.60 -10.46
CA ILE A 506 4.84 18.44 -11.53
C ILE A 506 4.60 17.55 -12.73
N THR A 507 3.35 17.38 -13.13
CA THR A 507 2.91 16.32 -14.07
C THR A 507 1.57 16.70 -14.74
N ASP A 508 1.14 15.88 -15.68
CA ASP A 508 -0.15 15.91 -16.39
C ASP A 508 -1.21 14.96 -15.81
N PHE A 509 -0.87 14.23 -14.74
CA PHE A 509 -1.72 13.26 -14.05
C PHE A 509 -2.08 12.02 -14.86
N GLU A 510 -1.39 11.73 -15.97
CA GLU A 510 -1.64 10.55 -16.80
C GLU A 510 -0.95 9.31 -16.20
N TRP A 511 -1.47 8.87 -15.05
CA TRP A 511 -1.01 7.67 -14.35
C TRP A 511 -2.12 7.06 -13.49
N THR A 512 -2.21 5.73 -13.49
CA THR A 512 -3.15 4.98 -12.65
C THR A 512 -2.37 4.20 -11.60
N PRO A 513 -2.70 4.34 -10.29
CA PRO A 513 -2.04 3.59 -9.23
C PRO A 513 -2.34 2.08 -9.31
N PRO A 514 -1.50 1.25 -8.66
CA PRO A 514 -1.77 -0.17 -8.52
C PRO A 514 -3.07 -0.41 -7.73
N SER A 515 -3.68 -1.58 -7.94
CA SER A 515 -4.87 -2.02 -7.19
C SER A 515 -4.58 -2.32 -5.72
N THR A 516 -3.32 -2.57 -5.36
CA THR A 516 -2.87 -2.83 -3.98
C THR A 516 -2.79 -1.54 -3.14
N ARG A 517 -2.86 -1.71 -1.81
CA ARG A 517 -2.60 -0.61 -0.87
C ARG A 517 -1.11 -0.27 -0.81
N GLU A 518 -0.80 0.98 -1.10
CA GLU A 518 0.57 1.52 -1.10
C GLU A 518 0.73 2.69 -0.11
N ASP A 519 1.94 2.86 0.43
CA ASP A 519 2.26 3.95 1.37
C ASP A 519 2.44 5.29 0.62
N HIS A 520 1.40 6.12 0.57
CA HIS A 520 1.53 7.47 0.01
C HIS A 520 2.33 8.41 0.93
N PRO A 521 3.41 9.07 0.46
CA PRO A 521 4.23 9.91 1.33
C PRO A 521 3.45 11.11 1.91
N ALA A 522 3.54 11.32 3.22
CA ALA A 522 2.74 12.32 3.94
C ALA A 522 2.90 13.76 3.42
N ASN A 523 4.11 14.14 2.99
CA ASN A 523 4.46 15.49 2.56
C ASN A 523 4.62 15.62 1.03
N LEU A 524 4.03 14.68 0.27
CA LEU A 524 4.02 14.71 -1.19
C LEU A 524 2.76 15.39 -1.71
N TYR A 525 2.96 16.38 -2.57
CA TYR A 525 1.95 17.16 -3.25
C TYR A 525 2.15 17.10 -4.76
N TYR A 526 1.11 17.41 -5.52
CA TYR A 526 1.12 17.40 -6.97
C TYR A 526 0.73 18.77 -7.52
N ALA A 527 1.30 19.18 -8.65
CA ALA A 527 0.95 20.39 -9.36
C ALA A 527 0.84 20.10 -10.87
N PRO A 528 -0.09 20.75 -11.58
CA PRO A 528 -0.21 20.60 -13.02
C PRO A 528 1.01 21.17 -13.73
N CYS A 529 1.50 20.51 -14.78
CA CYS A 529 2.41 21.14 -15.73
C CYS A 529 1.68 22.17 -16.60
N GLY A 530 2.41 23.18 -17.08
CA GLY A 530 1.85 24.22 -17.93
C GLY A 530 1.73 23.79 -19.40
N ALA A 531 1.14 24.67 -20.22
CA ALA A 531 1.05 24.51 -21.69
C ALA A 531 0.30 23.26 -22.18
N MET A 532 -0.68 22.78 -21.41
CA MET A 532 -1.61 21.72 -21.82
C MET A 532 -3.04 22.23 -21.90
N ASP A 533 -3.88 21.51 -22.63
CA ASP A 533 -5.33 21.72 -22.60
C ASP A 533 -5.86 21.53 -21.17
N TRP A 534 -6.56 22.54 -20.65
CA TRP A 534 -6.95 22.56 -19.24
C TRP A 534 -8.08 21.58 -18.93
N ASP A 535 -8.98 21.36 -19.88
CA ASP A 535 -10.08 20.41 -19.70
C ASP A 535 -9.53 18.98 -19.62
N SER A 536 -8.57 18.64 -20.47
CA SER A 536 -7.81 17.38 -20.42
C SER A 536 -7.05 17.23 -19.09
N MET A 537 -6.35 18.27 -18.64
CA MET A 537 -5.65 18.29 -17.34
C MET A 537 -6.60 18.04 -16.16
N VAL A 538 -7.78 18.66 -16.17
CA VAL A 538 -8.81 18.45 -15.15
C VAL A 538 -9.41 17.04 -15.22
N SER A 539 -9.59 16.50 -16.43
CA SER A 539 -10.05 15.12 -16.63
C SER A 539 -9.06 14.11 -16.03
N ASN A 540 -7.78 14.22 -16.39
CA ASN A 540 -6.72 13.35 -15.87
C ASN A 540 -6.61 13.46 -14.35
N ALA A 541 -6.64 14.67 -13.80
CA ALA A 541 -6.61 14.88 -12.35
C ALA A 541 -7.83 14.29 -11.63
N LYS A 542 -9.03 14.33 -12.23
CA LYS A 542 -10.22 13.65 -11.69
C LYS A 542 -10.06 12.13 -11.72
N GLN A 543 -9.54 11.57 -12.81
CA GLN A 543 -9.27 10.14 -12.92
C GLN A 543 -8.24 9.70 -11.88
N PHE A 544 -7.11 10.39 -11.80
CA PHE A 544 -6.06 10.16 -10.81
C PHE A 544 -6.60 10.21 -9.37
N THR A 545 -7.37 11.25 -9.03
CA THR A 545 -7.92 11.38 -7.66
C THR A 545 -8.97 10.34 -7.32
N ARG A 546 -9.76 9.85 -8.29
CA ARG A 546 -10.68 8.72 -8.09
C ARG A 546 -9.91 7.41 -7.90
N ALA A 547 -8.92 7.15 -8.75
CA ALA A 547 -8.09 5.97 -8.67
C ALA A 547 -7.25 5.93 -7.39
N MET A 548 -6.89 7.07 -6.82
CA MET A 548 -6.14 7.16 -5.57
C MET A 548 -6.97 6.95 -4.30
N GLN A 549 -8.29 6.78 -4.37
CA GLN A 549 -9.15 6.78 -3.17
C GLN A 549 -8.81 5.68 -2.16
N HIS A 550 -8.37 4.50 -2.61
CA HIS A 550 -7.98 3.38 -1.74
C HIS A 550 -6.62 3.57 -1.07
N ILE A 551 -5.76 4.40 -1.65
CA ILE A 551 -4.41 4.72 -1.12
C ILE A 551 -4.44 6.00 -0.27
N ASP A 552 -5.06 7.06 -0.81
CA ASP A 552 -5.26 8.33 -0.16
C ASP A 552 -6.58 8.98 -0.63
N ALA A 553 -7.64 8.76 0.14
CA ALA A 553 -8.95 9.37 -0.05
C ALA A 553 -8.95 10.92 -0.06
N ALA A 554 -7.91 11.56 0.49
CA ALA A 554 -7.74 13.01 0.49
C ALA A 554 -6.74 13.51 -0.58
N THR A 555 -6.34 12.67 -1.56
CA THR A 555 -5.38 13.02 -2.61
C THR A 555 -5.76 14.29 -3.33
N ALA A 556 -7.05 14.50 -3.59
CA ALA A 556 -7.55 15.71 -4.25
C ALA A 556 -7.11 17.02 -3.55
N GLN A 557 -6.98 17.03 -2.22
CA GLN A 557 -6.48 18.20 -1.46
C GLN A 557 -4.97 18.42 -1.61
N ARG A 558 -4.25 17.45 -2.16
CA ARG A 558 -2.81 17.49 -2.42
C ARG A 558 -2.48 17.98 -3.83
N LEU A 559 -3.49 18.23 -4.67
CA LEU A 559 -3.34 18.86 -5.98
C LEU A 559 -3.31 20.38 -5.83
N LEU A 560 -2.10 20.93 -5.75
CA LEU A 560 -1.87 22.36 -5.59
C LEU A 560 -2.36 23.13 -6.82
N GLY A 561 -3.17 24.17 -6.56
CA GLY A 561 -3.67 25.06 -7.61
C GLY A 561 -4.80 24.48 -8.47
N MET A 562 -5.19 23.22 -8.30
CA MET A 562 -6.29 22.62 -9.08
C MET A 562 -7.64 22.70 -8.39
N ILE A 563 -7.65 22.83 -7.07
CA ILE A 563 -8.87 22.88 -6.27
C ILE A 563 -9.34 24.32 -6.08
N ALA A 564 -10.65 24.54 -6.21
CA ALA A 564 -11.32 25.82 -6.01
C ALA A 564 -11.31 26.25 -4.54
#